data_AF-A0A6G3MJP9-F1
#
_entry.id   AF-A0A6G3MJP9-F1
#
_cell.length_a   1.000
_cell.length_b   1.000
_cell.length_c   1.000
_cell.angle_alpha   90.00
_cell.angle_beta   90.00
_cell.angle_gamma   90.00
#
_symmetry.space_group_name_H-M   'P 1'
#
loop_
_entity.id
_entity.type
_entity.pdbx_description
1 polymer ?
#
loop_
_entity_poly.entity_id
_entity_poly.type
_entity_poly.pdbx_seq_one_letter_code
_entity_poly.pdbx_strand_id
1 'polypeptide(L)'
;MPQVPTTHLLSKLRKLFGINNSLNPIHAYIITSNDCHTSEYTSDSDKRRQFISGFAGSAGTAVITPTGAFLWTDPRYFLEAKDCLDENWHLMKLGLPETPSILDWLKKLPHGSVVGTDPHYLSYTQWKIYQKVGIPFHYEIGTF
;
A
#
# COMPACT_ATOMS: atom_id res chain seq x y z
N MET A 1 7.55 -14.95 12.31
CA MET A 1 8.42 -15.05 11.11
C MET A 1 9.58 -14.09 11.32
N PRO A 2 10.79 -14.35 10.79
CA PRO A 2 11.87 -13.36 10.86
C PRO A 2 11.51 -12.14 10.02
N GLN A 3 12.00 -10.98 10.45
CA GLN A 3 11.92 -9.73 9.70
C GLN A 3 12.62 -9.86 8.34
N VAL A 4 11.98 -9.37 7.27
CA VAL A 4 12.54 -9.40 5.92
C VAL A 4 13.10 -8.01 5.57
N PRO A 5 14.38 -7.87 5.17
CA PRO A 5 14.93 -6.57 4.75
C PRO A 5 14.31 -6.08 3.43
N THR A 6 13.57 -4.96 3.48
CA THR A 6 12.76 -4.45 2.36
C THR A 6 13.35 -3.19 1.70
N THR A 7 14.43 -2.62 2.25
CA THR A 7 15.08 -1.38 1.76
C THR A 7 15.33 -1.39 0.25
N HIS A 8 15.85 -2.50 -0.29
CA HIS A 8 16.18 -2.63 -1.71
C HIS A 8 14.92 -2.70 -2.59
N LEU A 9 13.84 -3.35 -2.13
CA LEU A 9 12.56 -3.45 -2.84
C LEU A 9 11.86 -2.09 -2.89
N LEU A 10 11.80 -1.39 -1.75
CA LEU A 10 11.26 -0.04 -1.66
C LEU A 10 12.03 0.94 -2.55
N SER A 11 13.37 0.83 -2.59
CA SER A 11 14.19 1.64 -3.49
C SER A 11 13.86 1.38 -4.96
N LYS A 12 13.71 0.12 -5.38
CA LYS A 12 13.31 -0.23 -6.75
C LYS A 12 11.94 0.32 -7.10
N LEU A 13 10.94 0.14 -6.23
CA LEU A 13 9.59 0.64 -6.43
C LEU A 13 9.56 2.18 -6.54
N ARG A 14 10.25 2.88 -5.64
CA ARG A 14 10.28 4.36 -5.62
C ARG A 14 10.91 4.97 -6.88
N LYS A 15 11.84 4.26 -7.54
CA LYS A 15 12.38 4.70 -8.84
C LYS A 15 11.31 4.76 -9.93
N LEU A 16 10.26 3.94 -9.83
CA LEU A 16 9.14 3.92 -10.79
C LEU A 16 8.12 5.05 -10.59
N PHE A 17 8.16 5.76 -9.46
CA PHE A 17 7.21 6.84 -9.19
C PHE A 17 7.41 8.06 -10.10
N GLY A 18 8.56 8.15 -10.80
CA GLY A 18 8.77 9.10 -11.88
C GLY A 18 8.83 10.57 -11.45
N ILE A 19 8.96 10.88 -10.15
CA ILE A 19 8.96 12.26 -9.62
C ILE A 19 10.01 13.15 -10.29
N ASN A 20 11.13 12.58 -10.68
CA ASN A 20 12.25 13.34 -11.23
C ASN A 20 12.26 13.40 -12.77
N ASN A 21 11.40 12.67 -13.50
CA ASN A 21 11.55 12.55 -14.97
C ASN A 21 10.29 12.12 -15.78
N SER A 22 9.08 12.09 -15.21
CA SER A 22 7.88 11.62 -15.94
C SER A 22 6.72 12.63 -15.95
N LEU A 23 5.90 12.52 -17.00
CA LEU A 23 4.65 13.26 -17.23
C LEU A 23 3.58 13.03 -16.14
N ASN A 24 3.70 12.00 -15.29
CA ASN A 24 2.73 11.63 -14.26
C ASN A 24 3.42 11.20 -12.93
N PRO A 25 3.73 12.13 -12.01
CA PRO A 25 4.43 11.83 -10.76
C PRO A 25 3.52 11.16 -9.72
N ILE A 26 3.87 9.97 -9.23
CA ILE A 26 3.11 9.25 -8.20
C ILE A 26 3.63 9.62 -6.81
N HIS A 27 2.74 10.08 -5.94
CA HIS A 27 3.04 10.55 -4.59
C HIS A 27 2.75 9.50 -3.51
N ALA A 28 1.82 8.59 -3.79
CA ALA A 28 1.58 7.41 -2.97
C ALA A 28 1.12 6.25 -3.86
N TYR A 29 1.54 5.03 -3.53
CA TYR A 29 1.12 3.82 -4.22
C TYR A 29 0.46 2.85 -3.24
N ILE A 30 -0.74 2.37 -3.58
CA ILE A 30 -1.55 1.49 -2.73
C ILE A 30 -1.42 0.05 -3.23
N ILE A 31 -1.13 -0.86 -2.30
CA ILE A 31 -1.08 -2.31 -2.55
C ILE A 31 -2.03 -3.00 -1.58
N THR A 32 -3.07 -3.63 -2.12
CA THR A 32 -4.08 -4.40 -1.38
C THR A 32 -3.64 -5.86 -1.20
N SER A 33 -4.37 -6.60 -0.37
CA SER A 33 -4.17 -8.06 -0.20
C SER A 33 -4.89 -8.90 -1.26
N ASN A 34 -5.74 -8.27 -2.08
CA ASN A 34 -6.61 -8.97 -3.02
C ASN A 34 -5.82 -9.43 -4.24
N ASP A 35 -6.29 -10.51 -4.86
CA ASP A 35 -5.99 -10.86 -6.25
C ASP A 35 -6.98 -10.16 -7.20
N CYS A 36 -6.93 -10.46 -8.50
CA CYS A 36 -7.82 -9.87 -9.49
C CYS A 36 -9.28 -10.36 -9.44
N HIS A 37 -9.56 -11.39 -8.64
CA HIS A 37 -10.89 -11.98 -8.48
C HIS A 37 -11.48 -11.76 -7.08
N THR A 38 -10.78 -11.01 -6.23
CA THR A 38 -11.14 -10.82 -4.81
C THR A 38 -11.33 -12.16 -4.07
N SER A 39 -10.48 -13.13 -4.38
CA SER A 39 -10.50 -14.45 -3.73
C SER A 39 -10.25 -14.34 -2.24
N GLU A 40 -10.85 -15.24 -1.46
CA GLU A 40 -10.63 -15.32 -0.01
C GLU A 40 -9.17 -15.67 0.33
N TYR A 41 -8.56 -16.56 -0.46
CA TYR A 41 -7.16 -16.96 -0.36
C TYR A 41 -6.46 -16.67 -1.67
N THR A 42 -5.41 -15.86 -1.63
CA THR A 42 -4.64 -15.47 -2.81
C THR A 42 -3.49 -16.42 -3.10
N SER A 43 -3.21 -16.61 -4.39
CA SER A 43 -2.06 -17.38 -4.85
C SER A 43 -0.74 -16.73 -4.43
N ASP A 44 0.34 -17.49 -4.32
CA ASP A 44 1.64 -16.92 -3.95
C ASP A 44 2.11 -15.83 -4.92
N SER A 45 1.77 -15.93 -6.21
CA SER A 45 2.05 -14.89 -7.21
C SER A 45 1.32 -13.57 -6.94
N ASP A 46 0.16 -13.59 -6.28
CA ASP A 46 -0.64 -12.40 -6.02
C ASP A 46 -0.35 -11.77 -4.64
N LYS A 47 0.52 -12.38 -3.83
CA LYS A 47 0.92 -11.89 -2.49
C LYS A 47 1.90 -10.71 -2.57
N ARG A 48 1.62 -9.73 -3.43
CA ARG A 48 2.42 -8.52 -3.69
C ARG A 48 2.70 -7.71 -2.43
N ARG A 49 1.71 -7.60 -1.53
CA ARG A 49 1.86 -6.95 -0.23
C ARG A 49 2.88 -7.69 0.65
N GLN A 50 2.84 -9.01 0.69
CA GLN A 50 3.85 -9.81 1.42
C GLN A 50 5.22 -9.68 0.77
N PHE A 51 5.30 -9.68 -0.56
CA PHE A 51 6.56 -9.50 -1.28
C PHE A 51 7.24 -8.17 -0.92
N ILE A 52 6.49 -7.06 -0.93
CA ILE A 52 7.08 -5.73 -0.70
C ILE A 52 7.37 -5.42 0.78
N SER A 53 6.62 -6.00 1.72
CA SER A 53 6.73 -5.65 3.15
C SER A 53 7.23 -6.77 4.06
N GLY A 54 7.26 -8.02 3.58
CA GLY A 54 7.52 -9.20 4.41
C GLY A 54 6.34 -9.66 5.27
N PHE A 55 5.24 -8.90 5.33
CA PHE A 55 4.08 -9.24 6.16
C PHE A 55 3.15 -10.27 5.49
N ALA A 56 2.98 -11.44 6.12
CA ALA A 56 2.26 -12.60 5.58
C ALA A 56 0.79 -12.75 6.02
N GLY A 57 0.29 -11.91 6.93
CA GLY A 57 -1.09 -12.01 7.42
C GLY A 57 -2.14 -11.85 6.31
N SER A 58 -3.31 -12.47 6.40
CA SER A 58 -4.24 -12.47 5.26
C SER A 58 -4.86 -11.09 4.95
N ALA A 59 -4.89 -10.17 5.91
CA ALA A 59 -5.52 -8.86 5.77
C ALA A 59 -4.54 -7.70 5.99
N GLY A 60 -4.54 -6.76 5.05
CA GLY A 60 -3.83 -5.49 5.18
C GLY A 60 -3.74 -4.69 3.88
N THR A 61 -3.38 -3.43 4.01
CA THR A 61 -3.14 -2.53 2.89
C THR A 61 -1.84 -1.79 3.11
N ALA A 62 -0.92 -1.92 2.16
CA ALA A 62 0.32 -1.15 2.16
C ALA A 62 0.13 0.14 1.36
N VAL A 63 0.66 1.25 1.87
CA VAL A 63 0.78 2.51 1.15
C VAL A 63 2.23 2.96 1.19
N ILE A 64 2.81 3.18 0.02
CA ILE A 64 4.23 3.50 -0.13
C ILE A 64 4.35 4.89 -0.75
N THR A 65 5.16 5.73 -0.16
CA THR A 65 5.48 7.07 -0.66
C THR A 65 6.96 7.15 -1.04
N PRO A 66 7.41 8.25 -1.67
CA PRO A 66 8.83 8.45 -1.96
C PRO A 66 9.73 8.38 -0.71
N THR A 67 9.18 8.70 0.46
CA THR A 67 9.93 8.88 1.71
C THR A 67 9.52 7.92 2.83
N GLY A 68 8.38 7.23 2.72
CA GLY A 68 7.86 6.36 3.77
C GLY A 68 7.15 5.12 3.23
N ALA A 69 6.89 4.16 4.11
CA ALA A 69 6.04 3.01 3.84
C ALA A 69 5.14 2.75 5.06
N PHE A 70 3.88 2.45 4.82
CA PHE A 70 2.85 2.34 5.85
C PHE A 70 2.04 1.07 5.61
N LEU A 71 1.77 0.30 6.65
CA LEU A 71 0.93 -0.90 6.57
C LEU A 71 -0.25 -0.78 7.53
N TRP A 72 -1.46 -0.73 6.97
CA TRP A 72 -2.68 -0.91 7.76
C TRP A 72 -3.03 -2.38 7.87
N THR A 73 -3.31 -2.83 9.08
CA THR A 73 -3.85 -4.18 9.34
C THR A 73 -4.80 -4.14 10.53
N ASP A 74 -5.53 -5.22 10.75
CA ASP A 74 -6.50 -5.35 11.83
C ASP A 74 -5.89 -5.97 13.10
N PRO A 75 -6.58 -5.92 14.26
CA PRO A 75 -6.03 -6.35 15.54
C PRO A 75 -5.52 -7.78 15.61
N ARG A 76 -5.99 -8.68 14.74
CA ARG A 76 -5.52 -10.08 14.69
C ARG A 76 -4.02 -10.16 14.37
N TYR A 77 -3.50 -9.17 13.64
CA TYR A 77 -2.16 -9.19 13.08
C TYR A 77 -1.20 -8.16 13.68
N PHE A 78 -1.59 -7.42 14.72
CA PHE A 78 -0.71 -6.35 15.27
C PHE A 78 0.65 -6.86 15.76
N LEU A 79 0.66 -8.03 16.41
CA LEU A 79 1.90 -8.63 16.90
C LEU A 79 2.75 -9.16 15.74
N GLU A 80 2.13 -9.91 14.83
CA GLU A 80 2.82 -10.44 13.65
C GLU A 80 3.40 -9.32 12.78
N ALA A 81 2.63 -8.26 12.52
CA ALA A 81 3.10 -7.13 11.73
C ALA A 81 4.25 -6.40 12.42
N LYS A 82 4.21 -6.25 13.75
CA LYS A 82 5.31 -5.64 14.51
C LYS A 82 6.61 -6.44 14.40
N ASP A 83 6.50 -7.77 14.40
CA ASP A 83 7.68 -8.65 14.39
C ASP A 83 8.25 -8.88 12.97
N CYS A 84 7.42 -8.79 11.93
CA CYS A 84 7.85 -9.05 10.54
C CYS A 84 8.31 -7.80 9.79
N LEU A 85 7.79 -6.62 10.14
CA LEU A 85 8.10 -5.37 9.44
C LEU A 85 9.47 -4.83 9.85
N ASP A 86 10.20 -4.28 8.86
CA ASP A 86 11.45 -3.57 9.13
C ASP A 86 11.25 -2.09 9.47
N GLU A 87 12.36 -1.42 9.80
CA GLU A 87 12.38 -0.01 10.19
C GLU A 87 11.88 0.96 9.11
N ASN A 88 11.76 0.52 7.84
CA ASN A 88 11.20 1.35 6.78
C ASN A 88 9.67 1.48 6.88
N TRP A 89 9.02 0.61 7.64
CA TRP A 89 7.58 0.50 7.70
C TRP A 89 6.99 1.06 8.99
N HIS A 90 5.95 1.87 8.83
CA HIS A 90 5.09 2.30 9.92
C HIS A 90 3.86 1.39 9.99
N LEU A 91 3.71 0.70 11.13
CA LEU A 91 2.52 -0.10 11.41
C LEU A 91 1.34 0.81 11.79
N MET A 92 0.28 0.77 11.01
CA MET A 92 -0.96 1.50 11.22
C MET A 92 -2.04 0.54 11.74
N LYS A 93 -2.38 0.67 13.03
CA LYS A 93 -3.28 -0.25 13.74
C LYS A 93 -4.75 0.14 13.55
N LEU A 94 -5.48 -0.57 12.69
CA LEU A 94 -6.90 -0.25 12.43
C LEU A 94 -7.77 -0.37 13.68
N GLY A 95 -8.71 0.55 13.84
CA GLY A 95 -9.68 0.56 14.95
C GLY A 95 -9.21 1.30 16.21
N LEU A 96 -7.95 1.78 16.25
CA LEU A 96 -7.48 2.62 17.33
C LEU A 96 -7.77 4.11 17.04
N PRO A 97 -8.26 4.90 18.02
CA PRO A 97 -8.61 6.31 17.83
C PRO A 97 -7.48 7.18 17.27
N GLU A 98 -6.23 6.87 17.61
CA GLU A 98 -5.04 7.59 17.17
C GLU A 98 -4.61 7.24 15.75
N THR A 99 -5.06 6.11 15.20
CA THR A 99 -4.66 5.67 13.87
C THR A 99 -5.63 6.20 12.82
N PRO A 100 -5.20 7.09 11.90
CA PRO A 100 -6.07 7.56 10.84
C PRO A 100 -6.47 6.41 9.91
N SER A 101 -7.70 6.48 9.39
CA SER A 101 -8.10 5.63 8.27
C SER A 101 -7.19 5.90 7.06
N ILE A 102 -7.08 4.94 6.14
CA ILE A 102 -6.32 5.14 4.90
C ILE A 102 -6.83 6.38 4.16
N LEU A 103 -8.15 6.60 4.14
CA LEU A 103 -8.74 7.77 3.48
C LEU A 103 -8.31 9.07 4.14
N ASP A 104 -8.36 9.15 5.47
CA ASP A 104 -7.98 10.37 6.19
C ASP A 104 -6.47 10.61 6.16
N TRP A 105 -5.68 9.54 6.03
CA TRP A 105 -4.26 9.64 5.77
C TRP A 105 -3.99 10.19 4.36
N LEU A 106 -4.68 9.66 3.33
CA LEU A 106 -4.54 10.15 1.95
C LEU A 106 -4.94 11.62 1.82
N LYS A 107 -5.99 12.09 2.51
CA LYS A 107 -6.40 13.51 2.53
C LYS A 107 -5.30 14.47 3.00
N LYS A 108 -4.31 13.98 3.75
CA LYS A 108 -3.19 14.80 4.24
C LYS A 108 -2.08 14.97 3.21
N LEU A 109 -2.15 14.27 2.08
CA LEU A 109 -1.18 14.47 0.99
C LEU A 109 -1.31 15.89 0.43
N PRO A 110 -0.20 16.51 -0.02
CA PRO A 110 -0.23 17.84 -0.63
C PRO A 110 -1.26 17.96 -1.75
N HIS A 111 -1.85 19.14 -1.89
CA HIS A 111 -2.80 19.39 -2.98
C HIS A 111 -2.15 19.12 -4.35
N GLY A 112 -2.87 18.42 -5.23
CA GLY A 112 -2.35 17.98 -6.53
C GLY A 112 -1.50 16.71 -6.49
N SER A 113 -1.34 16.07 -5.31
CA SER A 113 -0.73 14.74 -5.21
C SER A 113 -1.51 13.73 -6.03
N VAL A 114 -0.80 12.77 -6.59
CA VAL A 114 -1.38 11.69 -7.40
C VAL A 114 -1.16 10.36 -6.69
N VAL A 115 -2.22 9.57 -6.58
CA VAL A 115 -2.18 8.25 -5.94
C VAL A 115 -2.27 7.17 -7.00
N GLY A 116 -1.30 6.26 -7.03
CA GLY A 116 -1.30 5.10 -7.91
C GLY A 116 -1.85 3.85 -7.22
N THR A 117 -2.49 2.99 -8.00
CA THR A 117 -2.89 1.64 -7.59
C THR A 117 -3.01 0.78 -8.84
N ASP A 118 -2.83 -0.52 -8.71
CA ASP A 118 -3.17 -1.43 -9.80
C ASP A 118 -4.69 -1.64 -9.85
N PRO A 119 -5.36 -1.30 -10.97
CA PRO A 119 -6.82 -1.43 -11.09
C PRO A 119 -7.30 -2.88 -11.08
N HIS A 120 -6.48 -3.85 -11.49
CA HIS A 120 -6.92 -5.26 -11.53
C HIS A 120 -7.13 -5.82 -10.12
N TYR A 121 -6.39 -5.31 -9.15
CA TYR A 121 -6.37 -5.82 -7.77
C TYR A 121 -7.16 -4.98 -6.78
N LEU A 122 -7.92 -4.02 -7.30
CA LEU A 122 -8.75 -3.14 -6.52
C LEU A 122 -10.21 -3.38 -6.89
N SER A 123 -11.04 -3.76 -5.92
CA SER A 123 -12.45 -3.97 -6.21
C SER A 123 -13.14 -2.64 -6.54
N TYR A 124 -14.19 -2.70 -7.35
CA TYR A 124 -14.99 -1.52 -7.68
C TYR A 124 -15.49 -0.79 -6.41
N THR A 125 -15.91 -1.54 -5.39
CA THR A 125 -16.35 -0.98 -4.12
C THR A 125 -15.24 -0.20 -3.42
N GLN A 126 -14.00 -0.75 -3.38
CA GLN A 126 -12.85 -0.04 -2.80
C GLN A 126 -12.51 1.22 -3.60
N TRP A 127 -12.55 1.14 -4.93
CA TRP A 127 -12.34 2.29 -5.81
C TRP A 127 -13.34 3.42 -5.54
N LYS A 128 -14.63 3.10 -5.43
CA LYS A 128 -15.67 4.08 -5.09
C LYS A 128 -15.44 4.76 -3.75
N ILE A 129 -14.85 4.06 -2.78
CA ILE A 129 -14.48 4.63 -1.48
C ILE A 129 -13.30 5.61 -1.65
N TYR A 130 -12.26 5.21 -2.37
CA TYR A 130 -11.10 6.07 -2.63
C TYR A 130 -11.43 7.32 -3.45
N GLN A 131 -12.38 7.24 -4.40
CA GLN A 131 -12.86 8.41 -5.13
C GLN A 131 -13.44 9.50 -4.24
N LYS A 132 -14.00 9.15 -3.06
CA LYS A 132 -14.55 10.14 -2.11
C LYS A 132 -13.48 11.05 -1.50
N VAL A 133 -12.20 10.68 -1.61
CA VAL A 133 -11.08 11.47 -1.09
C VAL A 133 -10.82 12.71 -1.96
N GLY A 134 -11.24 12.71 -3.24
CA GLY A 134 -11.07 13.85 -4.15
C GLY A 134 -9.64 14.04 -4.66
N ILE A 135 -8.77 13.03 -4.52
CA ILE A 135 -7.39 13.05 -5.01
C ILE A 135 -7.35 12.39 -6.39
N PRO A 136 -6.62 12.95 -7.38
CA PRO A 136 -6.46 12.31 -8.69
C PRO A 136 -5.72 10.96 -8.54
N PHE A 137 -6.29 9.93 -9.13
CA PHE A 137 -5.69 8.59 -9.20
C PHE A 137 -5.06 8.37 -10.57
N HIS A 138 -3.84 7.82 -10.61
CA HIS A 138 -3.20 7.35 -11.84
C HIS A 138 -3.33 5.85 -11.96
N TYR A 139 -3.75 5.40 -13.14
CA TYR A 139 -3.79 4.00 -13.53
C TYR A 139 -2.57 3.76 -14.45
N GLU A 140 -1.85 2.67 -14.23
CA GLU A 140 -0.61 2.25 -14.91
C GLU A 140 0.72 2.81 -14.36
N ILE A 141 1.32 1.99 -13.49
CA ILE A 141 2.76 1.78 -13.50
C ILE A 141 2.91 0.35 -14.01
N GLY A 142 3.66 0.14 -15.09
CA GLY A 142 3.77 -1.14 -15.79
C GLY A 142 3.90 -2.35 -14.85
N THR A 143 3.37 -3.48 -15.31
CA THR A 143 3.32 -4.77 -14.62
C THR A 143 4.65 -5.11 -13.93
N PHE A 144 4.56 -5.41 -12.62
CA PHE A 144 5.68 -5.86 -11.77
C PHE A 144 6.04 -7.32 -12.00
#